data_AF-E4NPB8-F1
#
_entry.id   AF-E4NPB8-F1
#
_cell.length_a   1.000
_cell.length_b   1.000
_cell.length_c   1.000
_cell.angle_alpha   90.00
_cell.angle_beta   90.00
_cell.angle_gamma   90.00
#
_symmetry.space_group_name_H-M   'P 1'
#
loop_
_entity.id
_entity.type
_entity.pdbx_description
1 polymer ?
#
loop_
_entity_poly.entity_id
_entity_poly.type
_entity_poly.pdbx_seq_one_letter_code
_entity_poly.pdbx_strand_id
1 'polypeptide(L)'
;MNPTTPTQPTVDGKAGYSTPTDTINITSFITGYEARNESNHPNLRGPITNQQQVRDDLDQLGWAASKLWNVGRYYAQKQWDETGKIPDDGELKAELKGHERYTDLHSQSSQRVLEELAEAFNGWFGKRRNGDDRARPPGYRKHGDSHPRSTVSFKAAGFKHDAQFTRVRLSKGRNLKKHRSDFILCEYQTRPDVDLTAWDIQQVRAVYKHDEWRLQFVCRTTIDPEPPGDEVAGVDLGICNFAAVSFGGESVLYPGGALKEDEYYFTKKKAKCDDSSSREATRLDRKRAGRRTHFLHALSKSIVNECVERGVGTLVVGDLGGIREDDENGEPRNWGDHGNLDLHGWAFDRFTTLLDYKAEAEGIDVELVSERDTSKSCSACGHTDDNQRVERGLYVCEKCNTVANADVNGAENIRQKVLPSLATDGGDRDNGWLAQPAVRLFDRSEGRFAPREQVVNHEP
;
A
#
# COMPACT_ATOMS: atom_id res chain seq x y z
N MET A 1 -23.90 -56.21 -30.39
CA MET A 1 -24.67 -57.02 -29.42
C MET A 1 -23.85 -57.06 -28.14
N ASN A 2 -24.49 -56.75 -27.00
CA ASN A 2 -23.93 -56.42 -25.68
C ASN A 2 -22.71 -57.25 -25.23
N PRO A 3 -21.87 -56.65 -24.37
CA PRO A 3 -21.98 -57.07 -22.96
C PRO A 3 -21.85 -55.94 -21.91
N THR A 4 -22.76 -56.03 -20.92
CA THR A 4 -22.59 -55.82 -19.48
C THR A 4 -22.09 -54.48 -18.91
N THR A 5 -23.04 -53.75 -18.35
CA THR A 5 -22.91 -52.82 -17.22
C THR A 5 -22.52 -53.54 -15.92
N PRO A 6 -21.65 -52.95 -15.08
CA PRO A 6 -21.67 -53.19 -13.64
C PRO A 6 -21.90 -51.89 -12.84
N THR A 7 -23.02 -51.89 -12.12
CA THR A 7 -23.24 -51.44 -10.74
C THR A 7 -22.27 -50.44 -10.08
N GLN A 8 -22.83 -49.30 -9.66
CA GLN A 8 -22.29 -48.44 -8.60
C GLN A 8 -22.33 -49.12 -7.22
N PRO A 9 -21.37 -48.84 -6.34
CA PRO A 9 -21.56 -48.94 -4.89
C PRO A 9 -21.78 -47.55 -4.26
N THR A 10 -22.89 -47.44 -3.54
CA THR A 10 -23.13 -46.43 -2.50
C THR A 10 -22.29 -46.76 -1.26
N VAL A 11 -21.56 -45.79 -0.71
CA VAL A 11 -21.13 -45.83 0.69
C VAL A 11 -21.22 -44.42 1.29
N ASP A 12 -22.17 -44.27 2.20
CA ASP A 12 -22.27 -43.21 3.18
C ASP A 12 -21.00 -43.13 4.03
N GLY A 13 -20.44 -41.93 4.17
CA GLY A 13 -19.30 -41.65 5.03
C GLY A 13 -19.29 -40.19 5.45
N LYS A 14 -20.07 -39.88 6.51
CA LYS A 14 -19.93 -38.63 7.26
C LYS A 14 -18.52 -38.55 7.83
N ALA A 15 -17.68 -37.71 7.23
CA ALA A 15 -16.45 -37.22 7.84
C ALA A 15 -16.62 -35.71 8.08
N GLY A 16 -16.87 -35.36 9.34
CA GLY A 16 -16.75 -33.98 9.78
C GLY A 16 -15.29 -33.56 9.65
N TYR A 17 -15.03 -32.61 8.77
CA TYR A 17 -13.77 -31.90 8.73
C TYR A 17 -13.97 -30.57 9.44
N SER A 18 -13.25 -30.45 10.56
CA SER A 18 -13.06 -29.23 11.31
C SER A 18 -12.68 -28.09 10.37
N THR A 19 -13.39 -26.97 10.50
CA THR A 19 -12.97 -25.67 9.99
C THR A 19 -11.49 -25.44 10.31
N PRO A 20 -10.62 -25.26 9.31
CA PRO A 20 -9.28 -24.77 9.56
C PRO A 20 -9.44 -23.36 10.15
N THR A 21 -8.93 -23.15 11.35
CA THR A 21 -8.68 -21.80 11.87
C THR A 21 -7.65 -21.18 10.94
N ASP A 22 -8.10 -20.34 10.01
CA ASP A 22 -7.23 -19.65 9.07
C ASP A 22 -6.25 -18.78 9.85
N THR A 23 -5.04 -19.32 10.03
CA THR A 23 -3.92 -18.62 10.63
C THR A 23 -3.42 -17.65 9.56
N ILE A 24 -3.93 -16.42 9.57
CA ILE A 24 -3.51 -15.37 8.65
C ILE A 24 -2.07 -14.97 9.00
N ASN A 25 -1.13 -15.54 8.25
CA ASN A 25 0.25 -15.07 8.24
C ASN A 25 0.25 -13.73 7.50
N ILE A 26 0.28 -12.61 8.22
CA ILE A 26 0.60 -11.30 7.65
C ILE A 26 2.09 -11.32 7.24
N THR A 27 2.36 -11.97 6.12
CA THR A 27 3.57 -11.80 5.32
C THR A 27 3.12 -11.08 4.06
N SER A 28 2.60 -9.86 4.22
CA SER A 28 2.34 -9.03 3.04
C SER A 28 3.68 -8.79 2.35
N PHE A 29 3.83 -9.43 1.20
CA PHE A 29 4.92 -9.27 0.26
C PHE A 29 4.96 -7.81 -0.22
N ILE A 30 5.57 -6.91 0.56
CA ILE A 30 5.99 -5.59 0.06
C ILE A 30 7.34 -5.79 -0.62
N THR A 31 7.26 -6.37 -1.79
CA THR A 31 8.41 -6.59 -2.66
C THR A 31 8.23 -5.68 -3.85
N GLY A 32 9.02 -4.60 -3.88
CA GLY A 32 9.19 -3.79 -5.08
C GLY A 32 8.31 -2.54 -5.21
N TYR A 33 7.96 -1.84 -4.14
CA TYR A 33 7.68 -0.39 -4.21
C TYR A 33 8.06 0.23 -2.88
N GLU A 34 8.87 1.29 -2.88
CA GLU A 34 9.30 2.02 -1.67
C GLU A 34 8.13 2.78 -1.02
N ALA A 35 7.17 2.04 -0.49
CA ALA A 35 6.13 2.51 0.40
C ALA A 35 6.77 2.97 1.71
N ARG A 36 7.03 4.28 1.80
CA ARG A 36 7.27 4.98 3.07
C ARG A 36 5.96 4.94 3.87
N ASN A 37 5.70 3.82 4.56
CA ASN A 37 4.56 3.69 5.47
C ASN A 37 4.79 4.56 6.73
N GLU A 38 3.78 5.33 7.13
CA GLU A 38 3.82 6.27 8.26
C GLU A 38 2.68 6.14 9.28
N SER A 39 1.65 5.29 9.13
CA SER A 39 0.57 5.30 10.16
C SER A 39 -0.35 4.07 10.24
N ASN A 40 0.10 2.89 10.71
CA ASN A 40 -0.74 2.04 11.60
C ASN A 40 -0.15 0.67 11.92
N HIS A 41 0.90 0.20 11.23
CA HIS A 41 1.88 -0.65 11.90
C HIS A 41 2.94 0.26 12.49
N PRO A 42 3.45 0.00 13.70
CA PRO A 42 4.59 0.75 14.19
C PRO A 42 5.72 0.47 13.21
N ASN A 43 5.98 1.45 12.35
CA ASN A 43 7.24 1.52 11.65
C ASN A 43 8.24 1.84 12.74
N LEU A 44 8.73 0.77 13.37
CA LEU A 44 9.77 0.75 14.37
C LEU A 44 11.04 1.19 13.64
N ARG A 45 11.13 2.50 13.41
CA ARG A 45 12.24 3.14 12.73
C ARG A 45 12.92 3.99 13.77
N GLY A 46 14.22 3.75 13.92
CA GLY A 46 15.05 4.61 14.75
C GLY A 46 16.11 5.29 13.89
N PRO A 47 16.30 6.62 14.00
CA PRO A 47 17.59 7.18 13.64
C PRO A 47 18.68 6.42 14.39
N ILE A 48 19.77 6.13 13.70
CA ILE A 48 20.98 5.67 14.36
C ILE A 48 21.58 6.89 15.05
N THR A 49 21.77 6.85 16.36
CA THR A 49 22.30 7.99 17.14
C THR A 49 23.82 8.10 16.99
N ASN A 50 24.49 6.96 16.76
CA ASN A 50 25.94 6.88 16.64
C ASN A 50 26.45 6.84 15.18
N GLN A 51 25.83 7.60 14.27
CA GLN A 51 26.11 7.61 12.82
C GLN A 51 27.60 7.62 12.47
N GLN A 52 28.36 8.55 13.06
CA GLN A 52 29.76 8.78 12.70
C GLN A 52 30.62 7.53 12.89
N GLN A 53 30.26 6.65 13.82
CA GLN A 53 31.02 5.45 14.17
C GLN A 53 30.67 4.26 13.26
N VAL A 54 29.44 4.22 12.74
CA VAL A 54 28.95 3.06 11.97
C VAL A 54 28.82 3.33 10.47
N ARG A 55 28.88 4.60 10.04
CA ARG A 55 28.60 5.01 8.66
C ARG A 55 29.48 4.28 7.64
N ASP A 56 30.78 4.23 7.85
CA ASP A 56 31.71 3.65 6.86
C ASP A 56 31.48 2.15 6.69
N ASP A 57 31.19 1.45 7.78
CA ASP A 57 30.87 0.03 7.74
C ASP A 57 29.50 -0.23 7.07
N LEU A 58 28.50 0.61 7.34
CA LEU A 58 27.19 0.52 6.67
C LEU A 58 27.29 0.88 5.18
N ASP A 59 28.11 1.88 4.82
CA ASP A 59 28.40 2.23 3.42
C ASP A 59 29.05 1.05 2.68
N GLN A 60 30.00 0.35 3.31
CA GLN A 60 30.60 -0.87 2.76
C GLN A 60 29.56 -1.99 2.56
N LEU A 61 28.70 -2.25 3.55
CA LEU A 61 27.64 -3.26 3.39
C LEU A 61 26.62 -2.86 2.31
N GLY A 62 26.23 -1.58 2.26
CA GLY A 62 25.32 -1.07 1.23
C GLY A 62 25.92 -1.21 -0.18
N TRP A 63 27.22 -0.99 -0.32
CA TRP A 63 27.92 -1.22 -1.58
C TRP A 63 28.01 -2.70 -1.94
N ALA A 64 28.35 -3.56 -0.98
CA ALA A 64 28.38 -5.02 -1.18
C ALA A 64 27.03 -5.57 -1.64
N ALA A 65 25.93 -5.10 -1.04
CA ALA A 65 24.57 -5.45 -1.46
C ALA A 65 24.27 -5.00 -2.90
N SER A 66 24.66 -3.78 -3.27
CA SER A 66 24.52 -3.30 -4.65
C SER A 66 25.31 -4.14 -5.65
N LYS A 67 26.52 -4.56 -5.29
CA LYS A 67 27.37 -5.41 -6.14
C LYS A 67 26.76 -6.80 -6.31
N LEU A 68 26.34 -7.44 -5.22
CA LEU A 68 25.72 -8.76 -5.28
C LEU A 68 24.43 -8.74 -6.11
N TRP A 69 23.59 -7.71 -5.95
CA TRP A 69 22.41 -7.51 -6.80
C TRP A 69 22.79 -7.47 -8.29
N ASN A 70 23.80 -6.68 -8.64
CA ASN A 70 24.22 -6.52 -10.05
C ASN A 70 24.77 -7.83 -10.63
N VAL A 71 25.51 -8.61 -9.84
CA VAL A 71 25.99 -9.95 -10.22
C VAL A 71 24.82 -10.88 -10.47
N GLY A 72 23.87 -10.96 -9.53
CA GLY A 72 22.68 -11.81 -9.71
C GLY A 72 21.79 -11.38 -10.87
N ARG A 73 21.63 -10.06 -11.08
CA ARG A 73 20.85 -9.52 -12.20
C ARG A 73 21.50 -9.83 -13.54
N TYR A 74 22.83 -9.81 -13.61
CA TYR A 74 23.57 -10.23 -14.79
C TYR A 74 23.33 -11.72 -15.09
N TYR A 75 23.44 -12.57 -14.08
CA TYR A 75 23.16 -14.00 -14.22
C TYR A 75 21.71 -14.27 -14.66
N ALA A 76 20.74 -13.63 -14.02
CA ALA A 76 19.32 -13.78 -14.36
C ALA A 76 19.02 -13.34 -15.80
N GLN A 77 19.63 -12.25 -16.26
CA GLN A 77 19.50 -11.83 -17.66
C GLN A 77 20.08 -12.86 -18.62
N LYS A 78 21.26 -13.40 -18.32
CA LYS A 78 21.88 -14.44 -19.15
C LYS A 78 20.98 -15.68 -19.26
N GLN A 79 20.44 -16.15 -18.14
CA GLN A 79 19.49 -17.27 -18.14
C GLN A 79 18.23 -16.96 -18.95
N TRP A 80 17.70 -15.74 -18.83
CA TRP A 80 16.55 -15.30 -19.63
C TRP A 80 16.86 -15.29 -21.13
N ASP A 81 18.00 -14.73 -21.53
CA ASP A 81 18.40 -14.63 -22.94
C ASP A 81 18.65 -16.01 -23.56
N GLU A 82 19.15 -16.98 -22.77
CA GLU A 82 19.45 -18.34 -23.22
C GLU A 82 18.22 -19.28 -23.21
N THR A 83 17.34 -19.14 -22.22
CA THR A 83 16.27 -20.14 -21.95
C THR A 83 14.85 -19.59 -22.02
N GLY A 84 14.68 -18.26 -22.03
CA GLY A 84 13.39 -17.60 -21.87
C GLY A 84 12.78 -17.77 -20.48
N LYS A 85 13.56 -18.20 -19.48
CA LYS A 85 13.12 -18.38 -18.09
C LYS A 85 13.96 -17.53 -17.15
N ILE A 86 13.31 -16.96 -16.14
CA ILE A 86 13.95 -16.19 -15.07
C ILE A 86 14.26 -17.17 -13.94
N PRO A 87 15.48 -17.17 -13.38
CA PRO A 87 15.78 -18.00 -12.24
C PRO A 87 15.03 -17.54 -10.98
N ASP A 88 14.60 -18.50 -10.18
CA ASP A 88 13.98 -18.22 -8.89
C ASP A 88 15.03 -17.87 -7.81
N ASP A 89 14.57 -17.54 -6.60
CA ASP A 89 15.47 -17.18 -5.50
C ASP A 89 16.33 -18.36 -5.04
N GLY A 90 15.84 -19.59 -5.15
CA GLY A 90 16.58 -20.82 -4.83
C GLY A 90 17.75 -21.04 -5.78
N GLU A 91 17.50 -20.92 -7.08
CA GLU A 91 18.51 -21.02 -8.15
C GLU A 91 19.56 -19.91 -8.02
N LEU A 92 19.14 -18.66 -7.83
CA LEU A 92 20.05 -17.53 -7.62
C LEU A 92 20.96 -17.76 -6.41
N LYS A 93 20.39 -18.23 -5.30
CA LYS A 93 21.17 -18.54 -4.08
C LYS A 93 22.14 -19.68 -4.33
N ALA A 94 21.73 -20.75 -5.00
CA ALA A 94 22.57 -21.91 -5.27
C ALA A 94 23.78 -21.53 -6.13
N GLU A 95 23.54 -20.81 -7.22
CA GLU A 95 24.59 -20.36 -8.14
C GLU A 95 25.58 -19.41 -7.45
N LEU A 96 25.06 -18.38 -6.77
CA LEU A 96 25.91 -17.29 -6.28
C LEU A 96 26.53 -17.55 -4.91
N LYS A 97 26.19 -18.66 -4.24
CA LYS A 97 26.74 -19.02 -2.92
C LYS A 97 28.27 -19.06 -2.90
N GLY A 98 28.89 -19.48 -4.01
CA GLY A 98 30.34 -19.56 -4.18
C GLY A 98 31.00 -18.27 -4.67
N HIS A 99 30.22 -17.26 -5.07
CA HIS A 99 30.75 -16.03 -5.64
C HIS A 99 31.44 -15.17 -4.57
N GLU A 100 32.57 -14.51 -4.91
CA GLU A 100 33.36 -13.71 -3.96
C GLU A 100 32.50 -12.68 -3.21
N ARG A 101 31.58 -12.01 -3.92
CA ARG A 101 30.68 -10.96 -3.40
C ARG A 101 29.60 -11.47 -2.48
N TYR A 102 29.27 -12.76 -2.52
CA TYR A 102 28.33 -13.34 -1.58
C TYR A 102 28.86 -13.28 -0.14
N THR A 103 30.18 -13.32 0.02
CA THR A 103 30.86 -13.34 1.32
C THR A 103 31.17 -11.93 1.87
N ASP A 104 30.91 -10.89 1.07
CA ASP A 104 30.99 -9.48 1.51
C ASP A 104 29.86 -9.12 2.50
N LEU A 105 28.75 -9.87 2.47
CA LEU A 105 27.64 -9.75 3.42
C LEU A 105 27.52 -10.97 4.32
N HIS A 106 26.79 -10.84 5.44
CA HIS A 106 26.38 -11.99 6.21
C HIS A 106 25.51 -12.91 5.34
N SER A 107 25.65 -14.23 5.47
CA SER A 107 25.00 -15.22 4.58
C SER A 107 23.50 -14.97 4.37
N GLN A 108 22.75 -14.69 5.44
CA GLN A 108 21.31 -14.38 5.34
C GLN A 108 21.01 -13.03 4.67
N SER A 109 21.92 -12.07 4.77
CA SER A 109 21.81 -10.79 4.07
C SER A 109 22.08 -10.96 2.57
N SER A 110 23.06 -11.78 2.19
CA SER A 110 23.31 -12.17 0.80
C SER A 110 22.10 -12.87 0.19
N GLN A 111 21.52 -13.84 0.92
CA GLN A 111 20.28 -14.51 0.51
C GLN A 111 19.15 -13.52 0.31
N ARG A 112 18.95 -12.57 1.23
CA ARG A 112 17.86 -11.59 1.11
C ARG A 112 18.04 -10.68 -0.10
N VAL A 113 19.27 -10.27 -0.45
CA VAL A 113 19.51 -9.49 -1.67
C VAL A 113 19.07 -10.25 -2.94
N LEU A 114 19.31 -11.57 -2.98
CA LEU A 114 18.91 -12.42 -4.10
C LEU A 114 17.40 -12.70 -4.12
N GLU A 115 16.78 -12.86 -2.94
CA GLU A 115 15.32 -12.92 -2.81
C GLU A 115 14.68 -11.62 -3.31
N GLU A 116 15.20 -10.45 -2.92
CA GLU A 116 14.69 -9.15 -3.39
C GLU A 116 14.80 -9.03 -4.93
N LEU A 117 15.84 -9.62 -5.51
CA LEU A 117 16.03 -9.62 -6.96
C LEU A 117 15.02 -10.53 -7.66
N ALA A 118 14.83 -11.75 -7.16
CA ALA A 118 13.84 -12.68 -7.69
C ALA A 118 12.43 -12.10 -7.62
N GLU A 119 12.07 -11.50 -6.48
CA GLU A 119 10.80 -10.79 -6.30
C GLU A 119 10.60 -9.66 -7.34
N ALA A 120 11.64 -8.88 -7.61
CA ALA A 120 11.58 -7.80 -8.59
C ALA A 120 11.40 -8.32 -10.03
N PHE A 121 12.04 -9.44 -10.37
CA PHE A 121 11.81 -10.10 -11.65
C PHE A 121 10.42 -10.72 -11.76
N ASN A 122 9.92 -11.36 -10.69
CA ASN A 122 8.56 -11.90 -10.65
C ASN A 122 7.51 -10.80 -10.87
N GLY A 123 7.70 -9.64 -10.22
CA GLY A 123 6.84 -8.47 -10.45
C GLY A 123 6.90 -7.95 -11.89
N TRP A 124 8.09 -7.89 -12.49
CA TRP A 124 8.24 -7.54 -13.91
C TRP A 124 7.57 -8.54 -14.85
N PHE A 125 7.75 -9.84 -14.61
CA PHE A 125 7.17 -10.89 -15.42
C PHE A 125 5.64 -10.92 -15.29
N GLY A 126 5.10 -10.69 -14.09
CA GLY A 126 3.67 -10.53 -13.85
C GLY A 126 3.07 -9.39 -14.68
N LYS A 127 3.73 -8.22 -14.73
CA LYS A 127 3.28 -7.09 -15.57
C LYS A 127 3.26 -7.43 -17.05
N ARG A 128 4.32 -8.09 -17.55
CA ARG A 128 4.39 -8.55 -18.96
C ARG A 128 3.27 -9.53 -19.29
N ARG A 129 3.03 -10.50 -18.43
CA ARG A 129 1.95 -11.48 -18.58
C ARG A 129 0.56 -10.82 -18.61
N ASN A 130 0.40 -9.73 -17.89
CA ASN A 130 -0.82 -8.94 -17.82
C ASN A 130 -0.93 -7.89 -18.95
N GLY A 131 -0.11 -7.97 -20.01
CA GLY A 131 -0.24 -7.15 -21.21
C GLY A 131 0.60 -5.86 -21.23
N ASP A 132 1.38 -5.55 -20.18
CA ASP A 132 2.28 -4.39 -20.20
C ASP A 132 3.60 -4.71 -20.94
N ASP A 133 3.55 -4.57 -22.27
CA ASP A 133 4.72 -4.75 -23.15
C ASP A 133 5.81 -3.68 -23.01
N ARG A 134 5.54 -2.62 -22.25
CA ARG A 134 6.52 -1.57 -21.96
C ARG A 134 7.23 -1.80 -20.61
N ALA A 135 6.78 -2.76 -19.81
CA ALA A 135 7.39 -3.13 -18.56
C ALA A 135 8.88 -3.50 -18.74
N ARG A 136 9.73 -2.80 -17.98
CA ARG A 136 11.19 -2.97 -18.01
C ARG A 136 11.65 -3.90 -16.89
N PRO A 137 12.62 -4.80 -17.14
CA PRO A 137 13.18 -5.66 -16.11
C PRO A 137 13.87 -4.85 -15.01
N PRO A 138 14.09 -5.44 -13.82
CA PRO A 138 14.84 -4.78 -12.76
C PRO A 138 16.20 -4.30 -13.25
N GLY A 139 16.48 -3.03 -12.98
CA GLY A 139 17.70 -2.35 -13.37
C GLY A 139 18.90 -2.77 -12.54
N TYR A 140 20.09 -2.45 -13.05
CA TYR A 140 21.31 -2.47 -12.25
C TYR A 140 21.26 -1.36 -11.20
N ARG A 141 21.66 -1.68 -9.97
CA ARG A 141 21.85 -0.69 -8.90
C ARG A 141 23.16 0.06 -9.17
N LYS A 142 23.06 1.24 -9.78
CA LYS A 142 24.16 2.17 -10.11
C LYS A 142 23.68 3.62 -9.98
N HIS A 143 24.58 4.56 -9.66
CA HIS A 143 24.25 5.99 -9.65
C HIS A 143 25.45 6.82 -10.15
N GLY A 144 25.60 6.96 -11.47
CA GLY A 144 26.82 7.57 -12.04
C GLY A 144 28.07 6.89 -11.50
N ASP A 145 29.03 7.68 -11.02
CA ASP A 145 30.28 7.21 -10.38
C ASP A 145 30.16 7.02 -8.85
N SER A 146 28.99 7.32 -8.24
CA SER A 146 28.81 7.19 -6.80
C SER A 146 28.35 5.80 -6.41
N HIS A 147 28.92 5.30 -5.30
CA HIS A 147 28.65 3.98 -4.74
C HIS A 147 27.21 3.93 -4.22
N PRO A 148 26.28 3.18 -4.84
CA PRO A 148 24.89 3.14 -4.39
C PRO A 148 24.81 2.42 -3.03
N ARG A 149 24.18 3.09 -2.07
CA ARG A 149 23.92 2.56 -0.72
C ARG A 149 22.61 1.78 -0.70
N SER A 150 22.69 0.50 -1.10
CA SER A 150 21.52 -0.38 -1.04
C SER A 150 21.06 -0.60 0.40
N THR A 151 19.77 -0.82 0.57
CA THR A 151 19.24 -1.37 1.82
C THR A 151 19.89 -2.71 2.11
N VAL A 152 20.31 -2.91 3.36
CA VAL A 152 20.88 -4.17 3.84
C VAL A 152 19.94 -4.77 4.87
N SER A 153 19.43 -5.96 4.57
CA SER A 153 18.48 -6.67 5.42
C SER A 153 19.19 -7.78 6.21
N PHE A 154 18.95 -7.85 7.51
CA PHE A 154 19.53 -8.80 8.45
C PHE A 154 18.39 -9.66 9.04
N LYS A 155 18.32 -10.93 8.66
CA LYS A 155 17.42 -11.91 9.29
C LYS A 155 17.95 -12.34 10.67
N ALA A 156 17.20 -13.15 11.41
CA ALA A 156 17.47 -13.51 12.81
C ALA A 156 18.94 -13.87 13.18
N ALA A 157 19.68 -14.57 12.31
CA ALA A 157 21.09 -14.90 12.60
C ALA A 157 22.07 -13.76 12.25
N GLY A 158 21.62 -12.81 11.42
CA GLY A 158 22.36 -11.63 10.99
C GLY A 158 22.38 -10.48 11.99
N PHE A 159 21.54 -10.49 13.03
CA PHE A 159 21.54 -9.45 14.06
C PHE A 159 21.45 -10.01 15.49
N LYS A 160 21.76 -9.18 16.49
CA LYS A 160 21.36 -9.38 17.89
C LYS A 160 20.83 -8.05 18.42
N HIS A 161 19.62 -8.06 18.96
CA HIS A 161 18.98 -6.89 19.52
C HIS A 161 19.17 -6.85 21.04
N ASP A 162 19.50 -5.67 21.55
CA ASP A 162 19.65 -5.36 22.96
C ASP A 162 18.75 -4.16 23.25
N ALA A 163 17.50 -4.46 23.61
CA ALA A 163 16.48 -3.47 23.86
C ALA A 163 16.78 -2.60 25.09
N GLN A 164 17.42 -3.18 26.13
CA GLN A 164 17.73 -2.50 27.39
C GLN A 164 18.66 -1.30 27.17
N PHE A 165 19.61 -1.43 26.26
CA PHE A 165 20.56 -0.38 25.93
C PHE A 165 20.28 0.28 24.58
N THR A 166 19.10 0.05 23.99
CA THR A 166 18.69 0.59 22.69
C THR A 166 19.75 0.37 21.59
N ARG A 167 20.25 -0.87 21.51
CA ARG A 167 21.36 -1.26 20.64
C ARG A 167 20.98 -2.43 19.75
N VAL A 168 21.57 -2.47 18.56
CA VAL A 168 21.52 -3.64 17.69
C VAL A 168 22.90 -3.92 17.12
N ARG A 169 23.30 -5.18 17.23
CA ARG A 169 24.50 -5.72 16.62
C ARG A 169 24.15 -6.26 15.24
N LEU A 170 24.79 -5.76 14.20
CA LEU A 170 24.62 -6.20 12.82
C LEU A 170 25.86 -6.97 12.35
N SER A 171 25.65 -8.14 11.78
CA SER A 171 26.75 -9.03 11.35
C SER A 171 27.31 -8.61 9.99
N LYS A 172 28.64 -8.50 9.91
CA LYS A 172 29.36 -8.25 8.66
C LYS A 172 29.60 -9.55 7.89
N GLY A 173 29.79 -9.46 6.57
CA GLY A 173 30.31 -10.57 5.79
C GLY A 173 31.77 -10.86 6.10
N ARG A 174 32.20 -12.11 5.91
CA ARG A 174 33.54 -12.56 6.30
C ARG A 174 34.65 -11.74 5.62
N ASN A 175 34.45 -11.30 4.39
CA ASN A 175 35.45 -10.49 3.66
C ASN A 175 35.63 -9.09 4.26
N LEU A 176 34.60 -8.56 4.93
CA LEU A 176 34.61 -7.22 5.53
C LEU A 176 34.91 -7.24 7.03
N LYS A 177 35.16 -8.43 7.60
CA LYS A 177 35.51 -8.57 9.01
C LYS A 177 37.01 -8.37 9.21
N LYS A 178 37.37 -7.49 10.15
CA LYS A 178 38.76 -7.36 10.61
C LYS A 178 39.21 -8.56 11.44
N HIS A 179 38.28 -9.18 12.18
CA HIS A 179 38.49 -10.39 12.98
C HIS A 179 37.18 -11.17 13.14
N ARG A 180 37.22 -12.42 13.64
CA ARG A 180 36.07 -13.34 13.62
C ARG A 180 34.78 -12.77 14.26
N SER A 181 34.93 -12.01 15.35
CA SER A 181 33.84 -11.38 16.10
C SER A 181 33.49 -9.96 15.65
N ASP A 182 34.01 -9.46 14.53
CA ASP A 182 33.72 -8.10 14.05
C ASP A 182 32.24 -7.94 13.65
N PHE A 183 31.63 -6.82 14.08
CA PHE A 183 30.22 -6.47 13.89
C PHE A 183 30.04 -4.95 13.92
N ILE A 184 28.91 -4.48 13.41
CA ILE A 184 28.50 -3.08 13.52
C ILE A 184 27.56 -2.96 14.73
N LEU A 185 27.89 -2.10 15.69
CA LEU A 185 27.03 -1.80 16.83
C LEU A 185 26.30 -0.49 16.60
N CYS A 186 25.03 -0.57 16.23
CA CYS A 186 24.19 0.60 16.05
C CYS A 186 23.43 0.90 17.34
N GLU A 187 23.53 2.14 17.80
CA GLU A 187 22.66 2.71 18.82
C GLU A 187 21.50 3.39 18.10
N TYR A 188 20.28 3.20 18.59
CA TYR A 188 19.08 3.72 17.94
C TYR A 188 18.17 4.43 18.94
N GLN A 189 17.32 5.31 18.43
CA GLN A 189 16.26 5.93 19.22
C GLN A 189 14.92 5.60 18.58
N THR A 190 14.00 4.97 19.30
CA THR A 190 12.60 4.85 18.86
C THR A 190 11.76 6.02 19.33
N ARG A 191 10.52 6.10 18.88
CA ARG A 191 9.55 7.04 19.47
C ARG A 191 9.30 6.67 20.94
N PRO A 192 8.93 7.64 21.80
CA PRO A 192 8.68 7.37 23.22
C PRO A 192 7.56 6.35 23.49
N ASP A 193 6.57 6.28 22.60
CA ASP A 193 5.44 5.34 22.67
C ASP A 193 5.76 3.94 22.12
N VAL A 194 7.01 3.70 21.74
CA VAL A 194 7.46 2.46 21.12
C VAL A 194 8.46 1.76 22.03
N ASP A 195 8.00 0.68 22.65
CA ASP A 195 8.85 -0.28 23.35
C ASP A 195 9.11 -1.50 22.47
N LEU A 196 10.35 -1.64 21.98
CA LEU A 196 10.76 -2.77 21.15
C LEU A 196 10.88 -4.10 21.89
N THR A 197 10.89 -4.12 23.23
CA THR A 197 10.94 -5.37 24.00
C THR A 197 9.68 -6.22 23.81
N ALA A 198 8.55 -5.58 23.50
CA ALA A 198 7.26 -6.22 23.32
C ALA A 198 7.06 -6.84 21.92
N TRP A 199 8.06 -6.73 21.02
CA TRP A 199 7.90 -7.12 19.61
C TRP A 199 8.77 -8.31 19.24
N ASP A 200 8.17 -9.23 18.48
CA ASP A 200 8.90 -10.32 17.81
C ASP A 200 9.61 -9.78 16.55
N ILE A 201 10.87 -9.36 16.70
CA ILE A 201 11.69 -8.82 15.60
C ILE A 201 12.19 -9.95 14.70
N GLN A 202 11.71 -10.00 13.46
CA GLN A 202 12.08 -11.00 12.47
C GLN A 202 13.27 -10.58 11.61
N GLN A 203 13.36 -9.28 11.31
CA GLN A 203 14.41 -8.73 10.46
C GLN A 203 14.74 -7.28 10.86
N VAL A 204 16.00 -6.90 10.73
CA VAL A 204 16.45 -5.51 10.84
C VAL A 204 16.93 -5.05 9.47
N ARG A 205 16.54 -3.86 9.01
CA ARG A 205 17.00 -3.27 7.76
C ARG A 205 17.79 -2.00 8.05
N ALA A 206 19.03 -1.94 7.57
CA ALA A 206 19.76 -0.68 7.46
C ALA A 206 19.37 -0.02 6.13
N VAL A 207 18.79 1.17 6.19
CA VAL A 207 18.26 1.90 5.04
C VAL A 207 18.88 3.28 4.98
N TYR A 208 19.53 3.62 3.87
CA TYR A 208 20.10 4.95 3.66
C TYR A 208 19.05 5.92 3.13
N LYS A 209 18.67 6.93 3.91
CA LYS A 209 17.71 7.97 3.52
C LYS A 209 18.12 9.32 4.11
N HIS A 210 17.98 10.37 3.30
CA HIS A 210 18.29 11.75 3.72
C HIS A 210 19.72 11.91 4.24
N ASP A 211 20.68 11.33 3.51
CA ASP A 211 22.11 11.36 3.82
C ASP A 211 22.54 10.67 5.11
N GLU A 212 21.67 9.83 5.67
CA GLU A 212 21.89 9.12 6.93
C GLU A 212 21.39 7.67 6.83
N TRP A 213 22.02 6.78 7.60
CA TRP A 213 21.52 5.42 7.78
C TRP A 213 20.44 5.38 8.86
N ARG A 214 19.40 4.60 8.62
CA ARG A 214 18.30 4.40 9.57
C ARG A 214 18.05 2.92 9.74
N LEU A 215 17.65 2.53 10.94
CA LEU A 215 17.22 1.16 11.20
C LEU A 215 15.71 1.06 11.04
N GLN A 216 15.27 -0.01 10.40
CA GLN A 216 13.87 -0.41 10.36
C GLN A 216 13.77 -1.82 10.94
N PHE A 217 13.01 -1.97 12.02
CA PHE A 217 12.71 -3.26 12.61
C PHE A 217 11.43 -3.80 11.97
N VAL A 218 11.52 -4.99 11.38
CA VAL A 218 10.39 -5.73 10.82
C VAL A 218 9.97 -6.74 11.86
N CYS A 219 8.78 -6.56 12.40
CA CYS A 219 8.25 -7.39 13.48
C CYS A 219 7.07 -8.21 12.98
N ARG A 220 6.94 -9.41 13.52
CA ARG A 220 5.72 -10.19 13.40
C ARG A 220 4.81 -9.82 14.56
N THR A 221 3.54 -9.60 14.26
CA THR A 221 2.50 -9.48 15.27
C THR A 221 1.38 -10.41 14.86
N THR A 222 0.80 -11.10 15.85
CA THR A 222 -0.47 -11.80 15.64
C THR A 222 -1.54 -10.81 16.05
N ILE A 223 -2.47 -10.53 15.14
CA ILE A 223 -3.64 -9.71 15.43
C ILE A 223 -4.82 -10.67 15.30
N ASP A 224 -5.65 -10.71 16.34
CA ASP A 224 -6.93 -11.42 16.33
C ASP A 224 -7.97 -10.42 16.86
N PRO A 225 -8.28 -9.38 16.06
CA PRO A 225 -9.16 -8.32 16.50
C PRO A 225 -10.61 -8.79 16.38
N GLU A 226 -11.40 -8.54 17.42
CA GLU A 226 -12.84 -8.69 17.33
C GLU A 226 -13.42 -7.56 16.46
N PRO A 227 -14.36 -7.85 15.54
CA PRO A 227 -14.98 -6.83 14.72
C PRO A 227 -15.71 -5.80 15.61
N PRO A 228 -15.70 -4.50 15.25
CA PRO A 228 -16.37 -3.47 16.05
C PRO A 228 -17.90 -3.66 16.17
N GLY A 229 -18.49 -4.34 15.19
CA GLY A 229 -19.91 -4.67 15.10
C GLY A 229 -20.22 -5.36 13.76
N ASP A 230 -21.49 -5.36 13.35
CA ASP A 230 -22.00 -6.00 12.14
C ASP A 230 -22.52 -5.00 11.09
N GLU A 231 -22.35 -3.69 11.33
CA GLU A 231 -22.77 -2.66 10.39
C GLU A 231 -21.89 -2.66 9.12
N VAL A 232 -22.46 -2.19 8.02
CA VAL A 232 -21.81 -2.15 6.71
C VAL A 232 -21.69 -0.71 6.23
N ALA A 233 -20.51 -0.32 5.76
CA ALA A 233 -20.27 0.98 5.14
C ALA A 233 -19.81 0.83 3.69
N GLY A 234 -20.17 1.81 2.84
CA GLY A 234 -19.74 1.87 1.44
C GLY A 234 -18.82 3.06 1.20
N VAL A 235 -17.75 2.86 0.41
CA VAL A 235 -16.75 3.88 0.05
C VAL A 235 -16.70 4.05 -1.46
N ASP A 236 -17.04 5.24 -1.93
CA ASP A 236 -16.87 5.68 -3.32
C ASP A 236 -15.59 6.51 -3.46
N LEU A 237 -14.71 6.16 -4.39
CA LEU A 237 -13.44 6.86 -4.62
C LEU A 237 -13.53 7.80 -5.81
N GLY A 238 -13.03 9.03 -5.65
CA GLY A 238 -13.18 10.06 -6.66
C GLY A 238 -11.98 10.99 -6.82
N ILE A 239 -12.01 11.80 -7.88
CA ILE A 239 -10.95 12.78 -8.18
C ILE A 239 -11.15 14.09 -7.41
N CYS A 240 -12.40 14.52 -7.19
CA CYS A 240 -12.74 15.78 -6.52
C CYS A 240 -12.91 15.59 -5.02
N ASN A 241 -13.89 14.78 -4.64
CA ASN A 241 -13.95 14.17 -3.33
C ASN A 241 -13.10 12.90 -3.42
N PHE A 242 -12.04 12.81 -2.62
CA PHE A 242 -11.15 11.66 -2.70
C PHE A 242 -11.89 10.39 -2.28
N ALA A 243 -12.70 10.51 -1.22
CA ALA A 243 -13.60 9.47 -0.76
C ALA A 243 -14.94 10.07 -0.33
N ALA A 244 -16.02 9.37 -0.63
CA ALA A 244 -17.33 9.52 0.00
C ALA A 244 -17.65 8.22 0.74
N VAL A 245 -18.12 8.32 1.98
CA VAL A 245 -18.46 7.16 2.81
C VAL A 245 -19.93 7.23 3.21
N SER A 246 -20.67 6.15 2.99
CA SER A 246 -22.05 5.97 3.46
C SER A 246 -22.10 4.91 4.55
N PHE A 247 -22.80 5.20 5.64
CA PHE A 247 -23.04 4.29 6.76
C PHE A 247 -24.49 3.79 6.83
N GLY A 248 -25.33 4.07 5.82
CA GLY A 248 -26.73 3.63 5.81
C GLY A 248 -27.67 4.48 6.65
N GLY A 249 -27.44 5.79 6.71
CA GLY A 249 -28.21 6.75 7.52
C GLY A 249 -27.41 8.02 7.82
N GLU A 250 -26.09 7.94 7.68
CA GLU A 250 -25.17 9.06 7.72
C GLU A 250 -24.18 8.96 6.56
N SER A 251 -23.60 10.09 6.17
CA SER A 251 -22.53 10.11 5.18
C SER A 251 -21.46 11.14 5.50
N VAL A 252 -20.24 10.84 5.05
CA VAL A 252 -19.06 11.69 5.23
C VAL A 252 -18.33 11.86 3.90
N LEU A 253 -17.99 13.09 3.56
CA LEU A 253 -17.14 13.45 2.43
C LEU A 253 -15.74 13.82 2.89
N TYR A 254 -14.75 13.35 2.12
CA TYR A 254 -13.34 13.68 2.25
C TYR A 254 -12.82 14.37 0.98
N PRO A 255 -12.87 15.71 0.91
CA PRO A 255 -12.42 16.44 -0.26
C PRO A 255 -10.92 16.27 -0.56
N GLY A 256 -10.57 16.12 -1.84
CA GLY A 256 -9.19 16.04 -2.33
C GLY A 256 -8.50 17.39 -2.57
N GLY A 257 -9.09 18.49 -2.13
CA GLY A 257 -8.61 19.86 -2.39
C GLY A 257 -7.15 20.08 -1.98
N ALA A 258 -6.76 19.55 -0.82
CA ALA A 258 -5.38 19.68 -0.31
C ALA A 258 -4.35 19.02 -1.26
N LEU A 259 -4.70 17.90 -1.91
CA LEU A 259 -3.85 17.25 -2.91
C LEU A 259 -3.77 18.07 -4.19
N LYS A 260 -4.89 18.63 -4.67
CA LYS A 260 -4.93 19.45 -5.88
C LYS A 260 -4.11 20.74 -5.74
N GLU A 261 -4.20 21.38 -4.58
CA GLU A 261 -3.39 22.55 -4.26
C GLU A 261 -1.89 22.24 -4.20
N ASP A 262 -1.51 21.14 -3.56
CA ASP A 262 -0.12 20.68 -3.54
C ASP A 262 0.36 20.39 -4.98
N GLU A 263 -0.45 19.69 -5.77
CA GLU A 263 -0.17 19.40 -7.18
C GLU A 263 0.17 20.67 -7.96
N TYR A 264 -0.69 21.68 -7.84
CA TYR A 264 -0.51 22.97 -8.49
C TYR A 264 0.74 23.70 -7.97
N TYR A 265 0.92 23.79 -6.65
CA TYR A 265 2.04 24.48 -6.02
C TYR A 265 3.38 23.89 -6.44
N PHE A 266 3.54 22.56 -6.33
CA PHE A 266 4.82 21.90 -6.63
C PHE A 266 5.11 21.90 -8.12
N THR A 267 4.11 21.72 -8.98
CA THR A 267 4.29 21.82 -10.43
C THR A 267 4.75 23.22 -10.83
N LYS A 268 4.12 24.27 -10.28
CA LYS A 268 4.52 25.67 -10.52
C LYS A 268 5.92 25.97 -10.00
N LYS A 269 6.33 25.41 -8.86
CA LYS A 269 7.69 25.58 -8.33
C LYS A 269 8.72 24.85 -9.18
N LYS A 270 8.43 23.63 -9.62
CA LYS A 270 9.31 22.82 -10.46
C LYS A 270 9.51 23.42 -11.85
N ALA A 271 8.49 24.05 -12.42
CA ALA A 271 8.60 24.76 -13.70
C ALA A 271 9.59 25.95 -13.66
N LYS A 272 9.98 26.42 -12.47
CA LYS A 272 11.01 27.45 -12.28
C LYS A 272 12.42 26.88 -12.09
N CYS A 273 12.56 25.55 -12.06
CA CYS A 273 13.87 24.91 -12.01
C CYS A 273 14.42 24.79 -13.43
N ASP A 274 15.67 25.19 -13.62
CA ASP A 274 16.35 25.13 -14.92
C ASP A 274 16.54 23.69 -15.43
N ASP A 275 16.56 22.73 -14.50
CA ASP A 275 16.64 21.30 -14.78
C ASP A 275 15.71 20.49 -13.88
N SER A 276 14.93 19.62 -14.52
CA SER A 276 14.07 18.61 -13.90
C SER A 276 14.82 17.61 -13.00
N SER A 277 16.13 17.44 -13.20
CA SER A 277 17.00 16.55 -12.41
C SER A 277 17.83 17.30 -11.35
N SER A 278 17.66 18.62 -11.25
CA SER A 278 18.36 19.43 -10.25
C SER A 278 18.06 18.98 -8.81
N ARG A 279 18.98 19.31 -7.89
CA ARG A 279 18.80 19.07 -6.45
C ARG A 279 17.50 19.67 -5.93
N GLU A 280 17.14 20.86 -6.43
CA GLU A 280 15.91 21.56 -6.05
C GLU A 280 14.66 20.88 -6.61
N ALA A 281 14.66 20.50 -7.89
CA ALA A 281 13.54 19.75 -8.47
C ALA A 281 13.31 18.42 -7.73
N THR A 282 14.39 17.68 -7.45
CA THR A 282 14.34 16.43 -6.67
C THR A 282 13.82 16.67 -5.25
N ARG A 283 14.20 17.78 -4.60
CA ARG A 283 13.72 18.16 -3.26
C ARG A 283 12.22 18.46 -3.27
N LEU A 284 11.73 19.16 -4.30
CA LEU A 284 10.31 19.47 -4.49
C LEU A 284 9.47 18.21 -4.72
N ASP A 285 9.90 17.34 -5.65
CA ASP A 285 9.23 16.07 -5.92
C ASP A 285 9.14 15.20 -4.67
N ARG A 286 10.24 15.12 -3.91
CA ARG A 286 10.28 14.40 -2.63
C ARG A 286 9.29 14.96 -1.62
N LYS A 287 9.18 16.29 -1.50
CA LYS A 287 8.24 16.94 -0.57
C LYS A 287 6.79 16.69 -0.98
N ARG A 288 6.49 16.82 -2.28
CA ARG A 288 5.18 16.50 -2.86
C ARG A 288 4.76 15.06 -2.59
N ALA A 289 5.66 14.10 -2.88
CA ALA A 289 5.40 12.68 -2.64
C ALA A 289 5.17 12.37 -1.15
N GLY A 290 5.94 13.03 -0.26
CA GLY A 290 5.75 12.93 1.19
C GLY A 290 4.38 13.42 1.64
N ARG A 291 3.97 14.63 1.22
CA ARG A 291 2.65 15.19 1.57
C ARG A 291 1.50 14.34 1.06
N ARG A 292 1.56 13.87 -0.19
CA ARG A 292 0.56 12.94 -0.73
C ARG A 292 0.48 11.66 0.08
N THR A 293 1.62 11.06 0.41
CA THR A 293 1.67 9.83 1.22
C THR A 293 1.03 10.04 2.59
N HIS A 294 1.34 11.16 3.25
CA HIS A 294 0.77 11.51 4.54
C HIS A 294 -0.75 11.73 4.47
N PHE A 295 -1.25 12.42 3.44
CA PHE A 295 -2.69 12.60 3.21
C PHE A 295 -3.43 11.24 3.11
N LEU A 296 -2.93 10.31 2.28
CA LEU A 296 -3.57 8.99 2.12
C LEU A 296 -3.56 8.18 3.43
N HIS A 297 -2.47 8.30 4.19
CA HIS A 297 -2.33 7.71 5.51
C HIS A 297 -3.29 8.32 6.54
N ALA A 298 -3.46 9.64 6.56
CA ALA A 298 -4.41 10.30 7.44
C ALA A 298 -5.86 9.94 7.07
N LEU A 299 -6.15 9.86 5.77
CA LEU A 299 -7.48 9.56 5.25
C LEU A 299 -7.92 8.15 5.62
N SER A 300 -7.10 7.15 5.28
CA SER A 300 -7.37 5.74 5.60
C SER A 300 -7.55 5.53 7.10
N LYS A 301 -6.75 6.22 7.93
CA LYS A 301 -6.93 6.17 9.39
C LYS A 301 -8.24 6.82 9.83
N SER A 302 -8.59 7.97 9.28
CA SER A 302 -9.83 8.67 9.62
C SER A 302 -11.06 7.83 9.29
N ILE A 303 -11.08 7.18 8.12
CA ILE A 303 -12.20 6.33 7.71
C ILE A 303 -12.33 5.11 8.63
N VAL A 304 -11.23 4.41 8.92
CA VAL A 304 -11.25 3.27 9.85
C VAL A 304 -11.73 3.68 11.24
N ASN A 305 -11.27 4.81 11.77
CA ASN A 305 -11.75 5.32 13.05
C ASN A 305 -13.27 5.59 13.05
N GLU A 306 -13.80 6.21 11.99
CA GLU A 306 -15.25 6.48 11.87
C GLU A 306 -16.06 5.17 11.73
N CYS A 307 -15.46 4.12 11.15
CA CYS A 307 -16.04 2.78 11.08
C CYS A 307 -16.09 2.11 12.45
N VAL A 308 -14.98 2.15 13.21
CA VAL A 308 -14.90 1.64 14.59
C VAL A 308 -15.93 2.33 15.49
N GLU A 309 -16.01 3.67 15.43
CA GLU A 309 -16.97 4.45 16.22
C GLU A 309 -18.44 4.11 15.92
N ARG A 310 -18.73 3.61 14.71
CA ARG A 310 -20.08 3.24 14.25
C ARG A 310 -20.36 1.74 14.27
N GLY A 311 -19.46 0.91 14.80
CA GLY A 311 -19.65 -0.54 14.85
C GLY A 311 -19.67 -1.20 13.46
N VAL A 312 -18.97 -0.63 12.49
CA VAL A 312 -18.87 -1.20 11.14
C VAL A 312 -17.94 -2.41 11.16
N GLY A 313 -18.46 -3.58 10.81
CA GLY A 313 -17.69 -4.82 10.63
C GLY A 313 -17.25 -5.06 9.19
N THR A 314 -17.95 -4.49 8.20
CA THR A 314 -17.62 -4.66 6.78
C THR A 314 -17.58 -3.32 6.04
N LEU A 315 -16.46 -3.06 5.38
CA LEU A 315 -16.22 -1.88 4.58
C LEU A 315 -16.13 -2.23 3.09
N VAL A 316 -17.15 -1.83 2.34
CA VAL A 316 -17.27 -2.12 0.91
C VAL A 316 -16.68 -0.96 0.12
N VAL A 317 -15.68 -1.21 -0.71
CA VAL A 317 -14.94 -0.18 -1.45
C VAL A 317 -15.17 -0.35 -2.94
N GLY A 318 -15.50 0.75 -3.62
CA GLY A 318 -15.58 0.81 -5.07
C GLY A 318 -14.25 0.48 -5.74
N ASP A 319 -14.25 -0.52 -6.60
CA ASP A 319 -13.12 -0.91 -7.43
C ASP A 319 -13.17 -0.20 -8.79
N LEU A 320 -12.25 0.76 -8.93
CA LEU A 320 -11.98 1.48 -10.18
C LEU A 320 -11.16 0.66 -11.19
N GLY A 321 -10.68 -0.53 -10.82
CA GLY A 321 -9.84 -1.40 -11.65
C GLY A 321 -10.46 -1.75 -13.00
N GLY A 322 -11.78 -1.95 -13.04
CA GLY A 322 -12.54 -2.28 -14.26
C GLY A 322 -12.98 -1.08 -15.12
N ILE A 323 -12.66 0.16 -14.73
CA ILE A 323 -13.01 1.39 -15.48
C ILE A 323 -11.77 1.97 -16.21
N ARG A 324 -10.60 1.36 -16.02
CA ARG A 324 -9.31 1.79 -16.60
C ARG A 324 -9.17 1.45 -18.08
N GLU A 325 -9.90 0.45 -18.55
CA GLU A 325 -9.91 0.00 -19.94
C GLU A 325 -11.22 0.46 -20.59
N ASP A 326 -11.14 1.18 -21.70
CA ASP A 326 -12.35 1.43 -22.49
C ASP A 326 -12.80 0.11 -23.13
N ASP A 327 -14.06 -0.27 -22.90
CA ASP A 327 -14.71 -1.53 -23.32
C ASP A 327 -14.69 -1.78 -24.87
N GLU A 328 -14.05 -0.91 -25.68
CA GLU A 328 -13.97 -1.06 -27.14
C GLU A 328 -12.56 -1.03 -27.76
N ASN A 329 -11.53 -0.46 -27.11
CA ASN A 329 -10.21 -0.28 -27.78
C ASN A 329 -8.97 -0.48 -26.91
N GLY A 330 -9.09 -0.77 -25.61
CA GLY A 330 -7.93 -0.99 -24.73
C GLY A 330 -7.03 0.23 -24.51
N GLU A 331 -7.46 1.41 -24.96
CA GLU A 331 -6.80 2.69 -24.66
C GLU A 331 -7.28 3.21 -23.29
N PRO A 332 -6.42 3.87 -22.50
CA PRO A 332 -6.82 4.45 -21.23
C PRO A 332 -7.86 5.56 -21.45
N ARG A 333 -9.01 5.48 -20.77
CA ARG A 333 -10.04 6.55 -20.84
C ARG A 333 -9.45 7.90 -20.48
N ASN A 334 -9.45 8.81 -21.44
CA ASN A 334 -9.06 10.20 -21.22
C ASN A 334 -10.19 10.94 -20.50
N TRP A 335 -10.09 11.11 -19.18
CA TRP A 335 -11.07 11.84 -18.35
C TRP A 335 -11.02 13.37 -18.52
N GLY A 336 -10.60 13.85 -19.69
CA GLY A 336 -10.51 15.26 -20.08
C GLY A 336 -9.21 15.97 -19.66
N ASP A 337 -9.16 17.27 -19.92
CA ASP A 337 -7.97 18.16 -19.81
C ASP A 337 -7.32 18.27 -18.40
N HIS A 338 -7.82 17.54 -17.40
CA HIS A 338 -7.45 17.69 -15.99
C HIS A 338 -7.11 16.39 -15.26
N GLY A 339 -7.20 15.23 -15.90
CA GLY A 339 -7.01 13.93 -15.22
C GLY A 339 -5.94 13.09 -15.89
N ASN A 340 -4.71 13.10 -15.35
CA ASN A 340 -3.75 12.07 -15.73
C ASN A 340 -4.12 10.75 -15.03
N LEU A 341 -4.76 9.82 -15.77
CA LEU A 341 -5.34 8.57 -15.28
C LEU A 341 -4.33 7.74 -14.46
N ASP A 342 -3.07 7.68 -14.90
CA ASP A 342 -2.00 6.92 -14.26
C ASP A 342 -1.64 7.44 -12.86
N LEU A 343 -1.75 8.76 -12.64
CA LEU A 343 -1.40 9.37 -11.36
C LEU A 343 -2.49 9.13 -10.29
N HIS A 344 -3.76 9.07 -10.72
CA HIS A 344 -4.90 8.82 -9.84
C HIS A 344 -5.09 7.33 -9.57
N GLY A 345 -4.92 6.46 -10.58
CA GLY A 345 -4.98 5.00 -10.40
C GLY A 345 -3.99 4.49 -9.35
N TRP A 346 -2.72 4.93 -9.43
CA TRP A 346 -1.72 4.59 -8.41
C TRP A 346 -2.12 5.07 -7.01
N ALA A 347 -2.73 6.26 -6.90
CA ALA A 347 -3.12 6.82 -5.61
C ALA A 347 -4.27 6.03 -4.98
N PHE A 348 -5.21 5.53 -5.79
CA PHE A 348 -6.30 4.67 -5.33
C PHE A 348 -5.81 3.29 -4.91
N ASP A 349 -5.01 2.61 -5.73
CA ASP A 349 -4.44 1.30 -5.37
C ASP A 349 -3.64 1.40 -4.06
N ARG A 350 -2.86 2.48 -3.94
CA ARG A 350 -2.12 2.80 -2.74
C ARG A 350 -3.04 3.07 -1.55
N PHE A 351 -4.12 3.81 -1.74
CA PHE A 351 -5.09 4.10 -0.69
C PHE A 351 -5.82 2.85 -0.22
N THR A 352 -6.34 2.02 -1.13
CA THR A 352 -7.02 0.76 -0.82
C THR A 352 -6.11 -0.15 -0.01
N THR A 353 -4.85 -0.31 -0.44
CA THR A 353 -3.85 -1.05 0.35
C THR A 353 -3.70 -0.49 1.77
N LEU A 354 -3.71 0.84 1.91
CA LEU A 354 -3.57 1.49 3.22
C LEU A 354 -4.82 1.37 4.09
N LEU A 355 -5.99 1.30 3.47
CA LEU A 355 -7.28 1.15 4.13
C LEU A 355 -7.43 -0.29 4.64
N ASP A 356 -7.15 -1.26 3.77
CA ASP A 356 -7.23 -2.70 4.01
C ASP A 356 -6.47 -3.14 5.28
N TYR A 357 -5.16 -2.93 5.34
CA TYR A 357 -4.38 -3.35 6.52
C TYR A 357 -4.80 -2.65 7.83
N LYS A 358 -5.41 -1.46 7.73
CA LYS A 358 -5.86 -0.70 8.91
C LYS A 358 -7.20 -1.17 9.40
N ALA A 359 -8.09 -1.50 8.47
CA ALA A 359 -9.38 -2.10 8.75
C ALA A 359 -9.16 -3.49 9.36
N GLU A 360 -8.31 -4.32 8.75
CA GLU A 360 -7.93 -5.65 9.26
C GLU A 360 -7.36 -5.57 10.68
N ALA A 361 -6.55 -4.56 10.99
CA ALA A 361 -6.00 -4.36 12.34
C ALA A 361 -7.06 -4.07 13.42
N GLU A 362 -8.26 -3.61 13.02
CA GLU A 362 -9.41 -3.33 13.90
C GLU A 362 -10.53 -4.36 13.72
N GLY A 363 -10.30 -5.47 13.00
CA GLY A 363 -11.29 -6.54 12.78
C GLY A 363 -12.36 -6.20 11.75
N ILE A 364 -12.11 -5.22 10.89
CA ILE A 364 -13.03 -4.79 9.83
C ILE A 364 -12.63 -5.45 8.52
N ASP A 365 -13.57 -6.18 7.91
CA ASP A 365 -13.37 -6.81 6.60
C ASP A 365 -13.50 -5.77 5.48
N VAL A 366 -12.57 -5.77 4.52
CA VAL A 366 -12.62 -4.89 3.34
C VAL A 366 -12.97 -5.70 2.10
N GLU A 367 -14.07 -5.33 1.46
CA GLU A 367 -14.54 -5.98 0.23
C GLU A 367 -14.45 -5.00 -0.95
N LEU A 368 -13.79 -5.42 -2.04
CA LEU A 368 -13.74 -4.65 -3.28
C LEU A 368 -14.89 -5.06 -4.20
N VAL A 369 -15.70 -4.09 -4.63
CA VAL A 369 -16.83 -4.32 -5.54
C VAL A 369 -16.74 -3.44 -6.76
N SER A 370 -17.13 -3.96 -7.93
CA SER A 370 -17.12 -3.16 -9.17
C SER A 370 -18.00 -1.91 -9.04
N GLU A 371 -17.51 -0.76 -9.50
CA GLU A 371 -18.28 0.49 -9.56
C GLU A 371 -19.24 0.58 -10.76
N ARG A 372 -19.38 -0.47 -11.58
CA ARG A 372 -20.27 -0.41 -12.75
C ARG A 372 -21.69 -0.01 -12.33
N ASP A 373 -22.22 1.00 -13.02
CA ASP A 373 -23.56 1.60 -12.89
C ASP A 373 -23.91 2.25 -11.53
N THR A 374 -22.95 2.42 -10.60
CA THR A 374 -23.20 3.08 -9.30
C THR A 374 -23.49 4.57 -9.44
N SER A 375 -22.89 5.23 -10.43
CA SER A 375 -23.06 6.67 -10.68
C SER A 375 -24.37 7.05 -11.37
N LYS A 376 -25.07 6.05 -11.93
CA LYS A 376 -26.31 6.21 -12.72
C LYS A 376 -27.57 5.74 -11.98
N SER A 377 -27.40 5.07 -10.85
CA SER A 377 -28.50 4.42 -10.14
C SER A 377 -28.93 5.23 -8.92
N CYS A 378 -30.22 5.28 -8.65
CA CYS A 378 -30.74 5.92 -7.44
C CYS A 378 -30.65 4.99 -6.24
N SER A 379 -29.89 5.38 -5.22
CA SER A 379 -29.80 4.63 -3.96
C SER A 379 -31.12 4.53 -3.18
N ALA A 380 -32.08 5.42 -3.46
CA ALA A 380 -33.38 5.41 -2.80
C ALA A 380 -34.42 4.52 -3.50
N CYS A 381 -34.47 4.52 -4.84
CA CYS A 381 -35.53 3.82 -5.59
C CYS A 381 -35.04 2.80 -6.63
N GLY A 382 -33.72 2.65 -6.79
CA GLY A 382 -33.08 1.72 -7.72
C GLY A 382 -33.21 2.08 -9.21
N HIS A 383 -33.80 3.24 -9.55
CA HIS A 383 -33.92 3.64 -10.96
C HIS A 383 -32.58 4.08 -11.53
N THR A 384 -32.18 3.47 -12.64
CA THR A 384 -30.94 3.79 -13.36
C THR A 384 -31.25 4.63 -14.59
N ASP A 385 -30.61 5.79 -14.72
CA ASP A 385 -30.65 6.65 -15.90
C ASP A 385 -29.36 7.48 -16.01
N ASP A 386 -28.88 7.71 -17.23
CA ASP A 386 -27.63 8.43 -17.52
C ASP A 386 -27.69 9.93 -17.12
N ASN A 387 -28.88 10.52 -17.04
CA ASN A 387 -29.08 11.96 -16.81
C ASN A 387 -29.26 12.33 -15.33
N GLN A 388 -29.24 11.36 -14.41
CA GLN A 388 -29.52 11.63 -13.00
C GLN A 388 -28.39 12.39 -12.29
N ARG A 389 -27.15 12.30 -12.79
CA ARG A 389 -26.04 13.14 -12.36
C ARG A 389 -26.05 14.45 -13.14
N VAL A 390 -26.79 15.42 -12.63
CA VAL A 390 -26.97 16.75 -13.27
C VAL A 390 -25.64 17.51 -13.37
N GLU A 391 -24.88 17.56 -12.28
CA GLU A 391 -23.56 18.16 -12.24
C GLU A 391 -22.69 17.55 -11.14
N ARG A 392 -21.43 17.97 -11.02
CA ARG A 392 -20.56 17.45 -9.96
C ARG A 392 -21.09 17.86 -8.59
N GLY A 393 -21.37 16.85 -7.75
CA GLY A 393 -21.91 17.06 -6.41
C GLY A 393 -23.42 17.21 -6.36
N LEU A 394 -24.13 17.15 -7.49
CA LEU A 394 -25.60 17.17 -7.55
C LEU A 394 -26.12 15.96 -8.32
N TYR A 395 -27.01 15.23 -7.67
CA TYR A 395 -27.74 14.11 -8.22
C TYR A 395 -29.23 14.31 -7.98
N VAL A 396 -30.04 14.10 -9.02
CA VAL A 396 -31.50 14.24 -8.98
C VAL A 396 -32.13 13.04 -9.67
N CYS A 397 -32.88 12.23 -8.92
CA CYS A 397 -33.64 11.13 -9.50
C CYS A 397 -34.99 11.61 -10.03
N GLU A 398 -35.23 11.47 -11.33
CA GLU A 398 -36.50 11.89 -11.95
C GLU A 398 -37.71 11.03 -11.54
N LYS A 399 -37.47 9.79 -11.07
CA LYS A 399 -38.54 8.86 -10.69
C LYS A 399 -39.09 9.11 -9.28
N CYS A 400 -38.21 9.31 -8.30
CA CYS A 400 -38.59 9.48 -6.89
C CYS A 400 -38.28 10.87 -6.34
N ASN A 401 -37.76 11.78 -7.17
CA ASN A 401 -37.37 13.15 -6.80
C ASN A 401 -36.30 13.25 -5.71
N THR A 402 -35.56 12.18 -5.43
CA THR A 402 -34.43 12.22 -4.50
C THR A 402 -33.37 13.17 -5.02
N VAL A 403 -33.02 14.16 -4.21
CA VAL A 403 -31.89 15.07 -4.42
C VAL A 403 -30.78 14.68 -3.46
N ALA A 404 -29.58 14.42 -3.98
CA ALA A 404 -28.45 13.94 -3.22
C ALA A 404 -27.14 14.55 -3.72
N ASN A 405 -26.09 14.45 -2.89
CA ASN A 405 -24.74 14.56 -3.38
C ASN A 405 -24.41 13.34 -4.23
N ALA A 406 -23.90 13.56 -5.45
CA ALA A 406 -23.65 12.48 -6.42
C ALA A 406 -22.66 11.42 -5.92
N ASP A 407 -21.61 11.83 -5.21
CA ASP A 407 -20.58 10.90 -4.72
C ASP A 407 -21.10 10.13 -3.47
N VAL A 408 -21.96 10.75 -2.65
CA VAL A 408 -22.65 10.06 -1.54
C VAL A 408 -23.66 9.04 -2.05
N ASN A 409 -24.44 9.37 -3.09
CA ASN A 409 -25.32 8.40 -3.74
C ASN A 409 -24.54 7.22 -4.31
N GLY A 410 -23.35 7.48 -4.88
CA GLY A 410 -22.42 6.43 -5.32
C GLY A 410 -21.98 5.53 -4.16
N ALA A 411 -21.55 6.12 -3.04
CA ALA A 411 -21.12 5.38 -1.84
C ALA A 411 -22.25 4.52 -1.24
N GLU A 412 -23.48 5.04 -1.20
CA GLU A 412 -24.63 4.26 -0.73
C GLU A 412 -24.98 3.12 -1.70
N ASN A 413 -24.91 3.34 -3.02
CA ASN A 413 -25.08 2.26 -3.99
C ASN A 413 -24.02 1.15 -3.81
N ILE A 414 -22.76 1.53 -3.53
CA ILE A 414 -21.68 0.57 -3.24
C ILE A 414 -22.01 -0.24 -2.00
N ARG A 415 -22.41 0.40 -0.90
CA ARG A 415 -22.87 -0.27 0.33
C ARG A 415 -24.00 -1.25 0.05
N GLN A 416 -24.99 -0.84 -0.73
CA GLN A 416 -26.17 -1.64 -1.06
C GLN A 416 -25.89 -2.89 -1.91
N LYS A 417 -24.71 -3.01 -2.54
CA LYS A 417 -24.31 -4.23 -3.26
C LYS A 417 -24.09 -5.42 -2.33
N VAL A 418 -23.68 -5.16 -1.09
CA VAL A 418 -23.41 -6.19 -0.08
C VAL A 418 -24.54 -6.27 0.93
N LEU A 419 -25.08 -5.12 1.35
CA LEU A 419 -26.23 -5.04 2.23
C LEU A 419 -27.36 -4.24 1.57
N PRO A 420 -28.23 -4.90 0.77
CA PRO A 420 -29.36 -4.25 0.14
C PRO A 420 -30.21 -3.55 1.22
N SER A 421 -30.30 -2.23 1.13
CA SER A 421 -31.22 -1.48 1.97
C SER A 421 -32.64 -1.98 1.69
N LEU A 422 -33.41 -2.27 2.73
CA LEU A 422 -34.83 -2.66 2.65
C LEU A 422 -35.75 -1.54 2.10
N ALA A 423 -35.24 -0.63 1.25
CA ALA A 423 -35.91 0.50 0.61
C ALA A 423 -37.12 0.13 -0.28
N THR A 424 -37.61 -1.12 -0.18
CA THR A 424 -38.85 -1.60 -0.79
C THR A 424 -40.03 -1.64 0.18
N ASP A 425 -39.87 -1.26 1.45
CA ASP A 425 -40.95 -1.29 2.45
C ASP A 425 -41.74 0.03 2.61
N GLY A 426 -41.37 1.09 1.89
CA GLY A 426 -42.13 2.35 1.88
C GLY A 426 -42.04 3.15 3.18
N GLY A 427 -41.03 2.90 4.02
CA GLY A 427 -40.74 3.72 5.20
C GLY A 427 -40.20 5.11 4.83
N ASP A 428 -40.73 6.14 5.48
CA ASP A 428 -40.27 7.53 5.42
C ASP A 428 -38.87 7.64 6.04
N ARG A 429 -37.83 7.29 5.27
CA ARG A 429 -36.44 7.54 5.65
C ARG A 429 -36.12 8.99 5.33
N ASP A 430 -35.69 9.74 6.34
CA ASP A 430 -35.10 11.06 6.13
C ASP A 430 -33.84 10.87 5.27
N ASN A 431 -33.91 11.36 4.03
CA ASN A 431 -32.83 11.31 3.05
C ASN A 431 -31.93 12.55 3.14
N GLY A 432 -32.12 13.42 4.14
CA GLY A 432 -31.35 14.66 4.30
C GLY A 432 -29.85 14.44 4.35
N TRP A 433 -29.39 13.32 4.90
CA TRP A 433 -27.98 12.93 4.94
C TRP A 433 -27.37 12.62 3.57
N LEU A 434 -28.19 12.29 2.56
CA LEU A 434 -27.73 12.14 1.17
C LEU A 434 -27.43 13.51 0.55
N ALA A 435 -28.20 14.54 0.90
CA ALA A 435 -28.06 15.90 0.37
C ALA A 435 -27.04 16.75 1.15
N GLN A 436 -26.89 16.50 2.45
CA GLN A 436 -26.04 17.27 3.36
C GLN A 436 -25.05 16.37 4.12
N PRO A 437 -24.07 15.77 3.41
CA PRO A 437 -23.03 14.98 4.06
C PRO A 437 -22.20 15.82 5.03
N ALA A 438 -21.73 15.18 6.11
CA ALA A 438 -20.67 15.77 6.92
C ALA A 438 -19.39 15.90 6.09
N VAL A 439 -18.65 16.99 6.24
CA VAL A 439 -17.41 17.21 5.49
C VAL A 439 -16.22 17.23 6.44
N ARG A 440 -15.26 16.32 6.18
CA ARG A 440 -13.98 16.24 6.88
C ARG A 440 -12.88 16.80 5.99
N LEU A 441 -12.30 17.93 6.36
CA LEU A 441 -11.23 18.58 5.61
C LEU A 441 -9.87 18.16 6.18
N PHE A 442 -8.86 18.09 5.31
CA PHE A 442 -7.50 17.80 5.73
C PHE A 442 -6.85 19.06 6.33
N ASP A 443 -6.65 19.05 7.65
CA ASP A 443 -5.92 20.09 8.36
C ASP A 443 -4.41 19.88 8.16
N ARG A 444 -3.78 20.81 7.44
CA ARG A 444 -2.34 20.76 7.15
C ARG A 444 -1.45 21.07 8.34
N SER A 445 -1.97 21.80 9.32
CA SER A 445 -1.21 22.19 10.52
C SER A 445 -1.11 21.01 11.49
N GLU A 446 -2.21 20.26 11.64
CA GLU A 446 -2.29 19.11 12.53
C GLU A 446 -1.97 17.78 11.84
N GLY A 447 -2.01 17.74 10.50
CA GLY A 447 -1.73 16.53 9.73
C GLY A 447 -2.82 15.46 9.86
N ARG A 448 -4.08 15.87 10.06
CA ARG A 448 -5.23 14.98 10.24
C ARG A 448 -6.48 15.52 9.57
N PHE A 449 -7.47 14.66 9.39
CA PHE A 449 -8.80 15.09 8.96
C PHE A 449 -9.59 15.57 10.17
N ALA A 450 -10.27 16.70 10.01
CA ALA A 450 -11.10 17.31 11.04
C ALA A 450 -12.42 17.81 10.43
N PRO A 451 -13.49 17.95 11.23
CA PRO A 451 -14.70 18.65 10.81
C PRO A 451 -14.37 20.04 10.26
N ARG A 452 -15.10 20.50 9.25
CA ARG A 452 -14.88 21.80 8.59
C ARG A 452 -14.74 22.98 9.56
N GLU A 453 -15.49 22.98 10.66
CA GLU A 453 -15.48 24.04 11.67
C GLU A 453 -14.20 24.10 12.50
N GLN A 454 -13.45 22.99 12.58
CA GLN A 454 -12.25 22.86 13.38
C GLN A 454 -10.96 23.19 12.61
N VAL A 455 -11.04 23.33 11.29
CA VAL A 455 -9.84 23.60 10.47
C VAL A 455 -9.48 25.08 10.52
N VAL A 456 -8.32 25.39 11.07
CA VAL A 456 -7.78 26.75 11.09
C VAL A 456 -6.96 26.97 9.82
N ASN A 457 -7.46 27.78 8.90
CA ASN A 457 -6.70 28.16 7.69
C ASN A 457 -5.50 29.03 8.09
N HIS A 458 -4.35 28.40 8.28
CA HIS A 458 -3.08 29.11 8.27
C HIS A 458 -2.59 29.19 6.82
N GLU A 459 -2.34 30.42 6.36
CA GLU A 459 -1.89 30.75 5.01
C GLU A 459 -0.68 29.91 4.54
N PRO A 460 -0.56 29.65 3.21
CA PRO A 460 0.25 28.58 2.62
C PRO A 460 1.77 28.62 2.79
#